data_AF-A0A2M8FP07-F1
#
_entry.id   AF-A0A2M8FP07-F1
#
_cell.length_a   1.000
_cell.length_b   1.000
_cell.length_c   1.000
_cell.angle_alpha   90.00
_cell.angle_beta   90.00
_cell.angle_gamma   90.00
#
_symmetry.space_group_name_H-M   'P 1'
#
loop_
_entity.id
_entity.type
_entity.pdbx_description
1 polymer ?
#
loop_
_entity_poly.entity_id
_entity_poly.type
_entity_poly.pdbx_seq_one_letter_code
_entity_poly.pdbx_strand_id
1 'polypeptide(L)' 'MDVQEFIEKIETSLDGLTPGTITPETEFRTLEMWDSLADLTLLAMVDAEYDVAISGG' A
#
# COMPACT_ATOMS: atom_id res chain seq x y z
N MET A 1 -0.40 -8.54 13.79
CA MET A 1 -1.11 -7.63 12.88
C MET A 1 -1.79 -8.48 11.85
N ASP A 2 -3.06 -8.21 11.62
CA ASP A 2 -3.83 -8.92 10.59
C ASP A 2 -3.49 -8.32 9.21
N VAL A 3 -3.55 -9.14 8.16
CA VAL A 3 -3.39 -8.65 6.78
C VAL A 3 -4.46 -7.62 6.44
N GLN A 4 -5.64 -7.73 7.05
CA GLN A 4 -6.74 -6.78 6.87
C GLN A 4 -6.37 -5.38 7.36
N GLU A 5 -5.79 -5.24 8.56
CA GLU A 5 -5.31 -3.95 9.07
C GLU A 5 -4.22 -3.34 8.16
N PHE A 6 -3.35 -4.18 7.60
CA PHE A 6 -2.32 -3.70 6.68
C PHE A 6 -2.94 -3.13 5.40
N ILE A 7 -3.94 -3.82 4.84
CA ILE A 7 -4.67 -3.37 3.65
C ILE A 7 -5.42 -2.08 3.92
N GLU A 8 -6.13 -1.97 5.06
CA GLU A 8 -6.84 -0.75 5.44
C GLU A 8 -5.90 0.46 5.54
N LYS A 9 -4.69 0.27 6.10
CA LYS A 9 -3.68 1.33 6.16
C LYS A 9 -3.18 1.74 4.78
N ILE A 10 -3.00 0.79 3.87
CA ILE A 10 -2.62 1.08 2.48
C ILE A 10 -3.70 1.90 1.80
N GLU A 11 -4.96 1.45 1.86
CA GLU A 11 -6.10 2.13 1.24
C GLU A 11 -6.33 3.53 1.81
N THR A 12 -6.02 3.74 3.08
CA THR A 12 -6.12 5.05 3.72
C THR A 12 -4.95 5.98 3.35
N SER A 13 -3.77 5.42 3.07
CA SER A 13 -2.56 6.19 2.74
C SER A 13 -2.48 6.56 1.27
N LEU A 14 -3.07 5.75 0.39
CA LEU A 14 -3.05 5.95 -1.06
C LEU A 14 -4.28 6.71 -1.53
N ASP A 15 -4.05 7.80 -2.25
CA ASP A 15 -5.13 8.58 -2.86
C ASP A 15 -5.79 7.81 -4.02
N GLY A 16 -7.12 7.92 -4.10
CA GLY A 16 -7.92 7.33 -5.16
C GLY A 16 -8.38 5.90 -4.90
N LEU A 17 -7.93 5.25 -3.82
CA LEU A 17 -8.43 3.95 -3.39
C LEU A 17 -9.64 4.10 -2.47
N THR A 18 -10.72 3.39 -2.78
CA THR A 18 -11.85 3.22 -1.87
C THR A 18 -11.58 2.09 -0.87
N PRO A 19 -12.01 2.18 0.40
CA PRO A 19 -11.90 1.06 1.33
C PRO A 19 -12.56 -0.21 0.78
N GLY A 20 -11.84 -1.33 0.83
CA GLY A 20 -12.26 -2.64 0.29
C GLY A 20 -12.03 -2.82 -1.21
N THR A 21 -11.25 -1.96 -1.87
CA THR A 21 -10.81 -2.12 -3.26
C THR A 21 -9.65 -3.11 -3.37
N ILE A 22 -8.78 -3.13 -2.37
CA ILE A 22 -7.64 -4.04 -2.27
C ILE A 22 -8.04 -5.26 -1.46
N THR A 23 -7.61 -6.42 -1.93
CA THR A 23 -7.70 -7.70 -1.23
C THR A 23 -6.30 -8.30 -1.10
N PRO A 24 -6.09 -9.31 -0.24
CA PRO A 24 -4.80 -10.01 -0.16
C PRO A 24 -4.35 -10.65 -1.48
N GLU A 25 -5.27 -10.86 -2.43
CA GLU A 25 -5.02 -11.47 -3.74
C GLU A 25 -4.84 -10.41 -4.84
N THR A 26 -4.99 -9.13 -4.53
CA THR A 26 -4.91 -8.04 -5.51
C THR A 26 -3.46 -7.79 -5.94
N GLU A 27 -3.22 -7.79 -7.26
CA GLU A 27 -1.92 -7.42 -7.82
C GLU A 27 -1.83 -5.90 -7.99
N PHE A 28 -1.11 -5.22 -7.10
CA PHE A 28 -1.03 -3.75 -7.04
C PHE A 28 -0.66 -3.09 -8.37
N ARG A 29 0.31 -3.65 -9.10
CA ARG A 29 0.79 -3.11 -10.40
C ARG A 29 -0.24 -3.18 -11.54
N THR A 30 -1.34 -3.91 -11.34
CA THR A 30 -2.43 -4.01 -12.32
C THR A 30 -3.52 -2.97 -12.08
N LEU A 31 -3.51 -2.29 -10.92
CA LEU A 31 -4.45 -1.22 -10.62
C LEU A 31 -4.12 -0.02 -11.50
N GLU A 32 -5.11 0.52 -12.22
CA GLU A 32 -4.92 1.71 -13.07
C GLU A 32 -4.39 2.92 -12.32
N MET A 33 -4.72 3.03 -11.02
CA MET A 33 -4.23 4.09 -10.15
C MET A 33 -2.81 3.88 -9.64
N TRP A 34 -2.20 2.71 -9.90
CA TRP A 34 -0.88 2.39 -9.39
C TRP A 34 0.20 3.07 -10.23
N ASP A 35 0.88 4.03 -9.63
CA ASP A 35 1.97 4.77 -10.24
C ASP A 35 3.20 4.78 -9.31
N SER A 36 4.27 5.45 -9.74
CA SER A 36 5.48 5.60 -8.92
C SER A 36 5.26 6.34 -7.61
N LEU A 37 4.23 7.19 -7.51
CA LEU A 37 3.88 7.85 -6.26
C LEU A 37 3.23 6.86 -5.30
N ALA A 38 2.37 5.97 -5.79
CA ALA A 38 1.79 4.89 -4.99
C ALA A 38 2.89 3.98 -4.39
N ASP A 39 3.92 3.63 -5.17
CA ASP A 39 5.09 2.89 -4.67
C ASP A 39 5.78 3.64 -3.52
N LEU A 40 6.05 4.94 -3.70
CA LEU A 40 6.71 5.77 -2.68
C LEU A 40 5.87 5.94 -1.41
N THR A 41 4.56 6.15 -1.57
CA THR A 41 3.63 6.29 -0.45
C THR A 41 3.50 4.99 0.33
N LEU A 42 3.43 3.84 -0.35
CA LEU A 42 3.46 2.54 0.30
C LEU A 42 4.76 2.35 1.09
N LEU A 43 5.92 2.66 0.50
CA LEU A 43 7.22 2.57 1.16
C LEU A 43 7.29 3.47 2.40
N ALA A 44 6.85 4.72 2.29
CA ALA A 44 6.83 5.66 3.40
C ALA A 44 5.87 5.23 4.53
N MET A 45 4.70 4.66 4.17
CA MET A 45 3.78 4.09 5.15
C MET A 45 4.41 2.92 5.90
N VAL A 46 5.07 2.01 5.18
CA VAL A 46 5.75 0.86 5.80
C VAL A 46 6.91 1.30 6.70
N ASP A 47 7.71 2.27 6.27
CA ASP A 47 8.80 2.84 7.06
C ASP A 47 8.27 3.50 8.34
N ALA A 48 7.21 4.31 8.24
CA ALA A 48 6.63 5.03 9.39
C ALA A 48 5.93 4.12 10.40
N GLU A 49 5.20 3.10 9.94
CA GLU A 49 4.39 2.23 10.81
C GLU A 49 5.17 1.04 11.36
N TYR A 50 6.20 0.57 10.66
CA TYR A 50 6.89 -0.67 10.99
C TYR A 50 8.40 -0.51 11.18
N ASP A 51 8.97 0.68 10.94
CA ASP A 51 10.42 0.94 10.98
C ASP A 51 11.19 0.00 10.03
N VAL A 52 10.56 -0.36 8.90
CA VAL A 52 11.11 -1.26 7.88
C VAL A 52 11.43 -0.45 6.63
N ALA A 53 12.74 -0.28 6.38
CA ALA A 53 13.22 0.28 5.12
C ALA A 53 13.28 -0.82 4.04
N ILE A 54 12.35 -0.79 3.09
CA ILE A 54 12.38 -1.64 1.90
C ILE A 54 13.18 -0.92 0.81
N SER A 55 14.38 -1.41 0.51
CA SER A 55 15.15 -0.95 -0.65
C SER A 55 14.77 -1.76 -1.90
N GLY A 56 14.30 -1.06 -2.93
CA GLY A 56 14.08 -1.65 -4.25
C GLY A 56 15.43 -1.94 -4.91
N GLY A 57 15.91 -3.18 -4.75
CA GLY A 57 17.11 -3.72 -5.41
C GLY A 57 16.79 -4.45 -6.70
#